data_AF-A0A8S3FPA7-F1
#
_entry.id   AF-A0A8S3FPA7-F1
#
_cell.length_a   1.000
_cell.length_b   1.000
_cell.length_c   1.000
_cell.angle_alpha   90.00
_cell.angle_beta   90.00
_cell.angle_gamma   90.00
#
_symmetry.space_group_name_H-M   'P 1'
#
loop_
_entity.id
_entity.type
_entity.pdbx_description
1 polymer ?
#
loop_
_entity_poly.entity_id
_entity_poly.type
_entity_poly.pdbx_seq_one_letter_code
_entity_poly.pdbx_strand_id
1 'polypeptide(L)'
;MNEGYSFLQLLFVKYSDSEYLSEAWTPINETLKQFLQNSAENFKPTSYQTTYCQIYKTVCKGYKERLFDDLKNLVTEHCYSLKRQLDESMQKMIDDRSNTRMNLFFLLFTNLLHQYRRAIETIVPLFHYLDIIYVKPKVRSSIEQELLLLYKT
;
A
#
# COMPACT_ATOMS: atom_id res chain seq x y z
N MET A 1 4.61 -44.15 -4.48
CA MET A 1 3.30 -43.60 -4.90
C MET A 1 2.65 -42.97 -3.69
N ASN A 2 2.64 -41.63 -3.60
CA ASN A 2 1.68 -40.82 -2.86
C ASN A 2 2.09 -39.34 -2.97
N GLU A 3 2.03 -38.79 -4.18
CA GLU A 3 2.04 -37.33 -4.36
C GLU A 3 0.74 -36.95 -5.06
N GLY A 4 -0.31 -36.94 -4.25
CA GLY A 4 -1.65 -36.51 -4.63
C GLY A 4 -2.19 -35.51 -3.62
N TYR A 5 -1.36 -34.56 -3.19
CA TYR A 5 -1.93 -33.37 -2.54
C TYR A 5 -2.74 -32.65 -3.60
N SER A 6 -4.06 -32.62 -3.41
CA SER A 6 -4.94 -31.81 -4.25
C SER A 6 -4.44 -30.36 -4.19
N PHE A 7 -4.37 -29.68 -5.34
CA PHE A 7 -4.00 -28.25 -5.43
C PHE A 7 -4.82 -27.38 -4.44
N LEU A 8 -6.03 -27.84 -4.10
CA LEU A 8 -6.89 -27.25 -3.08
C LEU A 8 -6.29 -27.37 -1.67
N GLN A 9 -5.69 -28.50 -1.30
CA GLN A 9 -5.08 -28.68 0.03
C GLN A 9 -3.90 -27.72 0.26
N LEU A 10 -3.09 -27.44 -0.78
CA LEU A 10 -2.01 -26.45 -0.71
C LEU A 10 -2.51 -25.00 -0.59
N LEU A 11 -3.72 -24.71 -1.09
CA LEU A 11 -4.37 -23.40 -0.91
C LEU A 11 -4.91 -23.20 0.52
N PHE A 12 -5.19 -24.28 1.25
CA PHE A 12 -5.73 -24.22 2.63
C PHE A 12 -4.67 -24.40 3.73
N VAL A 13 -3.42 -24.72 3.39
CA VAL A 13 -2.31 -24.65 4.37
C VAL A 13 -2.07 -23.18 4.71
N LYS A 14 -2.51 -22.81 5.91
CA LYS A 14 -2.17 -21.53 6.54
C LYS A 14 -0.66 -21.37 6.53
N TYR A 15 -0.19 -20.18 6.17
CA TYR A 15 1.19 -19.83 6.43
C TYR A 15 1.48 -20.00 7.93
N SER A 16 2.72 -20.29 8.28
CA SER A 16 3.29 -19.87 9.55
C SER A 16 3.51 -18.36 9.53
N ASP A 17 3.66 -17.73 10.69
CA ASP A 17 3.92 -16.29 10.75
C ASP A 17 5.22 -15.88 10.04
N SER A 18 6.20 -16.79 9.97
CA SER A 18 7.44 -16.58 9.21
C SER A 18 7.18 -16.59 7.71
N GLU A 19 6.45 -17.58 7.20
CA GLU A 19 6.15 -17.68 5.77
C GLU A 19 5.24 -16.54 5.30
N TYR A 20 4.31 -16.08 6.14
CA TYR A 20 3.54 -14.87 5.84
C TYR A 20 4.48 -13.68 5.61
N LEU A 21 5.46 -13.47 6.48
CA LEU A 21 6.40 -12.35 6.36
C LEU A 21 7.30 -12.50 5.13
N SER A 22 7.94 -13.64 4.94
CA SER A 22 8.93 -13.84 3.88
C SER A 22 8.32 -14.06 2.50
N GLU A 23 7.28 -14.90 2.40
CA GLU A 23 6.76 -15.36 1.10
C GLU A 23 5.55 -14.57 0.62
N ALA A 24 4.80 -13.93 1.52
CA ALA A 24 3.61 -13.18 1.16
C ALA A 24 3.79 -11.67 1.31
N TRP A 25 4.02 -11.20 2.54
CA TRP A 25 4.05 -9.77 2.84
C TRP A 25 5.25 -9.06 2.23
N THR A 26 6.47 -9.61 2.32
CA THR A 26 7.67 -8.94 1.78
C THR A 26 7.54 -8.59 0.29
N PRO A 27 7.17 -9.54 -0.61
CA PRO A 27 6.97 -9.22 -2.02
C PRO A 27 5.83 -8.21 -2.27
N ILE A 28 4.73 -8.31 -1.52
CA ILE A 28 3.62 -7.35 -1.60
C ILE A 28 4.11 -5.96 -1.19
N ASN A 29 4.73 -5.85 -0.02
CA ASN A 29 5.23 -4.62 0.57
C ASN A 29 6.20 -3.89 -0.36
N GLU A 30 7.20 -4.60 -0.90
CA GLU A 30 8.16 -4.03 -1.84
C GLU A 30 7.47 -3.45 -3.07
N THR A 31 6.49 -4.18 -3.62
CA THR A 31 5.73 -3.71 -4.77
C THR A 31 4.88 -2.48 -4.42
N LEU A 32 4.21 -2.49 -3.27
CA LEU A 32 3.40 -1.36 -2.83
C LEU A 32 4.24 -0.12 -2.55
N LYS A 33 5.44 -0.28 -1.97
CA LYS A 33 6.40 0.81 -1.82
C LYS A 33 6.75 1.45 -3.15
N GLN A 34 6.92 0.63 -4.21
CA GLN A 34 7.15 1.16 -5.55
C GLN A 34 5.95 1.97 -6.07
N PHE A 35 4.71 1.54 -5.83
CA PHE A 35 3.52 2.32 -6.21
C PHE A 35 3.37 3.62 -5.44
N LEU A 36 3.77 3.64 -4.17
CA LEU A 36 3.75 4.84 -3.35
C LEU A 36 4.85 5.83 -3.75
N GLN A 37 5.99 5.35 -4.25
CA GLN A 37 7.14 6.19 -4.61
C GLN A 37 7.16 6.64 -6.08
N ASN A 38 6.71 5.80 -7.01
CA ASN A 38 6.76 6.05 -8.44
C ASN A 38 5.34 6.00 -9.03
N SER A 39 4.99 6.98 -9.85
CA SER A 39 3.77 6.93 -10.65
C SER A 39 3.76 5.61 -11.43
N ALA A 40 2.58 4.99 -11.55
CA ALA A 40 2.35 3.66 -12.14
C ALA A 40 2.82 3.49 -13.61
N GLU A 41 3.43 4.52 -14.21
CA GLU A 41 3.89 4.56 -15.61
C GLU A 41 5.05 3.59 -15.90
N ASN A 42 5.83 3.19 -14.89
CA ASN A 42 6.99 2.31 -15.08
C ASN A 42 6.73 0.82 -14.79
N PHE A 43 5.50 0.44 -14.43
CA PHE A 43 5.20 -0.92 -13.96
C PHE A 43 4.60 -1.80 -15.05
N LYS A 44 5.10 -3.03 -15.18
CA LYS A 44 4.66 -3.97 -16.21
C LYS A 44 3.36 -4.67 -15.78
N PRO A 45 2.44 -4.98 -16.72
CA PRO A 45 1.19 -5.70 -16.39
C PRO A 45 1.40 -7.01 -15.62
N THR A 46 2.48 -7.75 -15.92
CA THR A 46 2.82 -9.01 -15.25
C THR A 46 3.06 -8.84 -13.75
N SER A 47 3.69 -7.74 -13.33
CA SER A 47 3.96 -7.51 -11.93
C SER A 47 2.69 -7.08 -11.20
N TYR A 48 1.73 -6.43 -11.87
CA TYR A 48 0.42 -6.09 -11.27
C TYR A 48 -0.42 -7.35 -11.00
N GLN A 49 -0.53 -8.23 -12.00
CA GLN A 49 -1.22 -9.50 -11.86
C GLN A 49 -0.58 -10.38 -10.78
N THR A 50 0.75 -10.40 -10.70
CA THR A 50 1.47 -11.20 -9.70
C THR A 50 1.15 -10.73 -8.29
N THR A 51 1.19 -9.41 -8.04
CA THR A 51 0.84 -8.82 -6.75
C THR A 51 -0.63 -9.09 -6.39
N TYR A 52 -1.56 -8.92 -7.33
CA TYR A 52 -2.97 -9.25 -7.12
C TYR A 52 -3.16 -10.73 -6.72
N CYS A 53 -2.55 -11.66 -7.47
CA CYS A 53 -2.60 -13.08 -7.17
C CYS A 53 -2.02 -13.40 -5.78
N GLN A 54 -0.93 -12.75 -5.39
CA GLN A 54 -0.32 -12.95 -4.08
C GLN A 54 -1.20 -12.43 -2.94
N ILE A 55 -1.81 -11.26 -3.10
CA ILE A 55 -2.80 -10.71 -2.17
C ILE A 55 -3.98 -11.68 -2.03
N TYR A 56 -4.57 -12.11 -3.15
CA TYR A 56 -5.68 -13.07 -3.15
C TYR A 56 -5.34 -14.35 -2.38
N LYS A 57 -4.20 -14.97 -2.67
CA LYS A 57 -3.73 -16.18 -1.97
C LYS A 57 -3.57 -15.94 -0.46
N THR A 58 -2.97 -14.82 -0.08
CA THR A 58 -2.75 -14.44 1.32
C THR A 58 -4.08 -14.31 2.07
N VAL A 59 -5.06 -13.68 1.43
CA VAL A 59 -6.41 -13.51 1.96
C VAL A 59 -7.11 -14.88 2.12
N CYS A 60 -7.05 -15.75 1.10
CA CYS A 60 -7.62 -17.10 1.15
C CYS A 60 -6.99 -17.98 2.25
N LYS A 61 -5.72 -17.77 2.56
CA LYS A 61 -5.02 -18.43 3.67
C LYS A 61 -5.38 -17.88 5.06
N GLY A 62 -6.31 -16.93 5.15
CA GLY A 62 -6.85 -16.45 6.42
C GLY A 62 -6.12 -15.25 7.03
N TYR A 63 -5.18 -14.63 6.30
CA TYR A 63 -4.39 -13.48 6.77
C TYR A 63 -5.05 -12.12 6.51
N LYS A 64 -6.37 -12.09 6.27
CA LYS A 64 -7.11 -10.86 5.90
C LYS A 64 -6.93 -9.70 6.89
N GLU A 65 -6.96 -9.96 8.20
CA GLU A 65 -6.88 -8.90 9.22
C GLU A 65 -5.47 -8.33 9.29
N ARG A 66 -4.48 -9.22 9.42
CA ARG A 66 -3.07 -8.87 9.44
C ARG A 66 -2.64 -8.13 8.17
N LEU A 67 -3.07 -8.60 7.00
CA LEU A 67 -2.77 -7.95 5.72
C LEU A 67 -3.36 -6.54 5.63
N PHE A 68 -4.56 -6.33 6.19
CA PHE A 68 -5.17 -5.00 6.24
C PHE A 68 -4.41 -4.06 7.19
N ASP A 69 -4.00 -4.54 8.36
CA ASP A 69 -3.21 -3.75 9.31
C ASP A 69 -1.81 -3.42 8.75
N ASP A 70 -1.15 -4.39 8.12
CA ASP A 70 0.15 -4.20 7.47
C ASP A 70 0.06 -3.18 6.31
N LEU A 71 -1.02 -3.21 5.52
CA LEU A 71 -1.29 -2.21 4.48
C LEU A 71 -1.44 -0.80 5.07
N LYS A 72 -2.24 -0.63 6.14
CA LYS A 72 -2.38 0.68 6.80
C LYS A 72 -1.05 1.16 7.37
N ASN A 73 -0.29 0.29 8.02
CA ASN A 73 1.01 0.62 8.59
C ASN A 73 1.97 1.10 7.50
N LEU A 74 2.04 0.39 6.37
CA LEU A 74 2.85 0.79 5.23
C LEU A 74 2.48 2.19 4.71
N VAL A 75 1.19 2.45 4.51
CA VAL A 75 0.72 3.75 4.02
C VAL A 75 0.99 4.86 5.04
N THR A 76 0.81 4.56 6.33
CA THR A 76 1.10 5.48 7.43
C THR A 76 2.58 5.84 7.49
N GLU A 77 3.47 4.85 7.39
CA GLU A 77 4.92 5.06 7.32
C GLU A 77 5.31 5.93 6.11
N HIS A 78 4.66 5.70 4.97
CA HIS A 78 4.88 6.52 3.78
C HIS A 78 4.43 7.97 4.01
N CYS A 79 3.26 8.21 4.59
CA CYS A 79 2.79 9.55 4.96
C CYS A 79 3.78 10.27 5.90
N TYR A 80 4.30 9.58 6.93
CA TYR A 80 5.32 10.15 7.80
C TYR A 80 6.63 10.49 7.06
N SER A 81 7.04 9.64 6.12
CA SER A 81 8.21 9.91 5.27
C SER A 81 8.00 11.15 4.38
N LEU A 82 6.80 11.31 3.80
CA LEU A 82 6.46 12.49 2.99
C LEU A 82 6.45 13.76 3.83
N LYS A 83 5.87 13.71 5.04
CA LYS A 83 5.89 14.84 5.99
C LYS A 83 7.31 15.26 6.33
N ARG A 84 8.17 14.30 6.67
CA ARG A 84 9.59 14.58 6.97
C ARG A 84 10.31 15.22 5.79
N GLN A 85 10.09 14.72 4.56
CA GLN A 85 10.67 15.31 3.36
C GLN A 85 10.21 16.76 3.16
N LEU A 86 8.91 17.03 3.37
CA LEU A 86 8.36 18.38 3.28
C LEU A 86 8.98 19.32 4.32
N ASP A 87 9.09 18.87 5.58
CA ASP A 87 9.70 19.63 6.67
C ASP A 87 11.19 19.94 6.39
N GLU A 88 11.96 18.96 5.92
CA GLU A 88 13.37 19.14 5.52
C GLU A 88 13.52 20.11 4.35
N SER A 89 12.66 20.00 3.32
CA SER A 89 12.61 20.95 2.21
C SER A 89 12.31 22.37 2.70
N MET A 90 11.37 22.52 3.64
CA MET A 90 11.04 23.81 4.24
C MET A 90 12.19 24.41 5.07
N GLN A 91 12.97 23.58 5.76
CA GLN A 91 14.13 24.02 6.55
C GLN A 91 15.32 24.45 5.68
N LYS A 92 15.50 23.87 4.49
CA LYS A 92 16.56 24.29 3.56
C LYS A 92 16.29 25.66 2.91
N MET A 93 15.03 26.13 2.93
CA MET A 93 14.59 27.38 2.29
C MET A 93 14.56 28.58 3.27
N ILE A 94 15.53 28.70 4.18
CA ILE A 94 15.55 29.74 5.23
C ILE A 94 15.92 31.14 4.71
N ASP A 95 16.56 31.29 3.54
CA ASP A 95 17.13 32.57 3.10
C ASP A 95 16.34 33.39 2.06
N ASP A 96 15.18 32.91 1.57
CA ASP A 96 14.49 33.58 0.46
C ASP A 96 13.11 34.16 0.83
N ARG A 97 12.79 35.32 0.24
CA ARG A 97 11.68 36.21 0.60
C ARG A 97 10.33 35.49 0.75
N SER A 98 9.54 35.91 1.74
CA SER A 98 8.36 35.20 2.28
C SER A 98 7.31 34.71 1.26
N ASN A 99 7.16 35.35 0.11
CA ASN A 99 6.18 34.96 -0.91
C ASN A 99 6.65 33.78 -1.79
N THR A 100 7.97 33.64 -2.02
CA THR A 100 8.51 32.53 -2.84
C THR A 100 8.43 31.20 -2.08
N ARG A 101 8.75 31.22 -0.79
CA ARG A 101 8.72 30.03 0.09
C ARG A 101 7.32 29.44 0.21
N MET A 102 6.30 30.29 0.35
CA MET A 102 4.91 29.85 0.44
C MET A 102 4.44 29.20 -0.87
N ASN A 103 4.76 29.80 -2.01
CA ASN A 103 4.41 29.23 -3.33
C ASN A 103 5.09 27.88 -3.58
N LEU A 104 6.37 27.74 -3.20
CA LEU A 104 7.09 26.47 -3.31
C LEU A 104 6.52 25.40 -2.38
N PHE A 105 6.14 25.77 -1.15
CA PHE A 105 5.46 24.85 -0.23
C PHE A 105 4.14 24.35 -0.84
N PHE A 106 3.29 25.26 -1.34
CA PHE A 106 2.03 24.87 -1.98
C PHE A 106 2.27 23.94 -3.16
N LEU A 107 3.26 24.25 -4.02
CA LEU A 107 3.59 23.40 -5.17
C LEU A 107 4.03 22.00 -4.76
N LEU A 108 4.95 21.89 -3.79
CA LEU A 108 5.44 20.61 -3.28
C LEU A 108 4.32 19.80 -2.62
N PHE A 109 3.53 20.44 -1.76
CA PHE A 109 2.41 19.80 -1.08
C PHE A 109 1.36 19.29 -2.07
N THR A 110 0.96 20.12 -3.04
CA THR A 110 0.00 19.73 -4.08
C THR A 110 0.54 18.58 -4.93
N ASN A 111 1.83 18.57 -5.27
CA ASN A 111 2.43 17.47 -6.01
C ASN A 111 2.43 16.16 -5.21
N LEU A 112 2.83 16.21 -3.93
CA LEU A 112 2.80 15.05 -3.03
C LEU A 112 1.37 14.51 -2.84
N LEU A 113 0.38 15.41 -2.72
CA LEU A 113 -1.05 15.04 -2.66
C LEU A 113 -1.50 14.31 -3.94
N HIS A 114 -1.13 14.82 -5.10
CA HIS A 114 -1.48 14.19 -6.37
C HIS A 114 -0.80 12.82 -6.52
N GLN A 115 0.48 12.72 -6.18
CA GLN A 115 1.22 11.45 -6.19
C GLN A 115 0.55 10.43 -5.28
N TYR A 116 0.23 10.82 -4.04
CA TYR A 116 -0.45 9.97 -3.08
C TYR A 116 -1.80 9.48 -3.61
N ARG A 117 -2.63 10.39 -4.13
CA ARG A 117 -3.95 10.03 -4.69
C ARG A 117 -3.82 9.04 -5.84
N ARG A 118 -2.86 9.23 -6.75
CA ARG A 118 -2.59 8.31 -7.86
C ARG A 118 -2.11 6.94 -7.38
N ALA A 119 -1.29 6.91 -6.33
CA ALA A 119 -0.86 5.66 -5.72
C ALA A 119 -2.06 4.89 -5.13
N ILE A 120 -2.95 5.57 -4.40
CA ILE A 120 -4.18 4.95 -3.86
C ILE A 120 -5.08 4.41 -4.97
N GLU A 121 -5.30 5.19 -6.05
CA GLU A 121 -6.06 4.73 -7.23
C GLU A 121 -5.48 3.44 -7.84
N THR A 122 -4.16 3.24 -7.73
CA THR A 122 -3.47 2.04 -8.23
C THR A 122 -3.52 0.87 -7.24
N ILE A 123 -3.45 1.15 -5.94
CA ILE A 123 -3.39 0.14 -4.88
C ILE A 123 -4.77 -0.45 -4.60
N VAL A 124 -5.82 0.37 -4.56
CA VAL A 124 -7.17 -0.05 -4.16
C VAL A 124 -7.68 -1.28 -4.94
N PRO A 125 -7.57 -1.35 -6.28
CA PRO A 125 -8.09 -2.50 -7.02
C PRO A 125 -7.31 -3.79 -6.76
N LEU A 126 -6.02 -3.71 -6.37
CA LEU A 126 -5.23 -4.89 -5.98
C LEU A 126 -5.79 -5.58 -4.74
N PHE A 127 -6.41 -4.81 -3.86
CA PHE A 127 -7.01 -5.31 -2.62
C PHE A 127 -8.53 -5.48 -2.70
N HIS A 128 -9.12 -5.44 -3.90
CA HIS A 128 -10.57 -5.56 -4.07
C HIS A 128 -11.16 -6.79 -3.37
N TYR A 129 -10.48 -7.93 -3.45
CA TYR A 129 -10.94 -9.15 -2.78
C TYR A 129 -10.94 -9.00 -1.25
N LEU A 130 -9.87 -8.43 -0.67
CA LEU A 130 -9.80 -8.14 0.76
C LEU A 130 -10.90 -7.17 1.20
N ASP A 131 -11.18 -6.15 0.38
CA ASP A 131 -12.21 -5.15 0.62
C ASP A 131 -13.60 -5.80 0.75
N ILE A 132 -13.96 -6.69 -0.18
CA ILE A 132 -15.24 -7.41 -0.17
C ILE A 132 -15.36 -8.34 1.02
N ILE A 133 -14.34 -9.15 1.30
CA ILE A 133 -14.50 -10.25 2.27
C ILE A 133 -14.22 -9.84 3.72
N TYR A 134 -13.55 -8.71 3.95
CA TYR A 134 -13.11 -8.30 5.28
C TYR A 134 -13.47 -6.86 5.60
N VAL A 135 -13.01 -5.89 4.80
CA VAL A 135 -13.11 -4.47 5.18
C VAL A 135 -14.57 -4.00 5.19
N LYS A 136 -15.31 -4.22 4.11
CA LYS A 136 -16.74 -3.89 4.04
C LYS A 136 -17.58 -4.56 5.13
N PRO A 137 -17.53 -5.89 5.33
CA PRO A 137 -18.38 -6.54 6.32
C PRO A 137 -17.94 -6.28 7.77
N LYS A 138 -16.63 -6.25 8.06
CA LYS A 138 -16.11 -6.17 9.44
C LYS A 138 -15.79 -4.74 9.87
N VAL A 139 -15.07 -3.98 9.05
CA VAL A 139 -14.67 -2.60 9.35
C VAL A 139 -15.80 -1.60 9.04
N ARG A 140 -16.73 -1.98 8.15
CA ARG A 140 -17.86 -1.13 7.68
C ARG A 140 -17.37 0.13 6.95
N SER A 141 -16.30 -0.03 6.18
CA SER A 141 -15.64 1.02 5.40
C SER A 141 -15.20 0.45 4.04
N SER A 142 -14.40 1.19 3.27
CA SER A 142 -13.68 0.67 2.11
C SER A 142 -12.18 0.89 2.27
N ILE A 143 -11.36 0.05 1.61
CA ILE A 143 -9.91 0.26 1.59
C ILE A 143 -9.56 1.66 1.09
N GLU A 144 -10.24 2.15 0.06
CA GLU A 144 -10.03 3.52 -0.44
C GLU A 144 -10.27 4.58 0.66
N GLN A 145 -11.38 4.48 1.38
CA GLN A 145 -11.71 5.42 2.46
C GLN A 145 -10.68 5.35 3.59
N GLU A 146 -10.35 4.15 4.05
CA GLU A 146 -9.39 3.94 5.14
C GLU A 146 -8.01 4.50 4.77
N LEU A 147 -7.54 4.27 3.54
CA LEU A 147 -6.26 4.81 3.10
C LEU A 147 -6.33 6.34 2.96
N LEU A 148 -7.35 6.90 2.32
CA LEU A 148 -7.50 8.36 2.19
C LEU A 148 -7.59 9.09 3.53
N LEU A 149 -8.13 8.44 4.57
CA LEU A 149 -8.17 8.99 5.93
C LEU A 149 -6.79 9.09 6.57
N LEU A 150 -5.87 8.18 6.26
CA LEU A 150 -4.51 8.21 6.81
C LEU A 150 -3.74 9.46 6.38
N TYR A 151 -4.02 10.01 5.20
CA TYR A 151 -3.40 11.25 4.75
C TYR A 151 -3.85 12.49 5.54
N LYS A 152 -5.01 12.44 6.20
CA LYS A 152 -5.51 13.55 7.03
C LYS A 152 -4.83 13.65 8.40
N THR A 153 -4.05 12.63 8.78
CA THR A 153 -3.43 12.49 10.10
C THR A 153 -2.02 13.06 10.09
#